data_AF-A0A645FVG9-F1
#
_entry.id   AF-A0A645FVG9-F1
#
_cell.length_a   1.000
_cell.length_b   1.000
_cell.length_c   1.000
_cell.angle_alpha   90.00
_cell.angle_beta   90.00
_cell.angle_gamma   90.00
#
_symmetry.space_group_name_H-M   'P 1'
#
loop_
_entity.id
_entity.type
_entity.pdbx_description
1 polymer ?
#
loop_
_entity_poly.entity_id
_entity_poly.type
_entity_poly.pdbx_seq_one_letter_code
_entity_poly.pdbx_strand_id
1 'polypeptide(L)'
;MLSEDGKDLTLFRLNPGEICILSASCVLKLIRFEVLIEAETECRILVANANFFSDLATRNVWVENFSYKVAAERFSDVMEAIQRIFFLSVDKRLANFLLEEIERNNTNVVPVTHEQIARYIGSAREVVSRTLKSFYVLGAVELSRGGIKIVDKKLLQSMSK
;
A
#
# COMPACT_ATOMS: atom_id res chain seq x y z
N MET A 1 -7.82 -12.51 1.92
CA MET A 1 -7.47 -13.46 3.00
C MET A 1 -6.68 -12.74 4.07
N LEU A 2 -7.22 -12.65 5.29
CA LEU A 2 -6.40 -12.50 6.49
C LEU A 2 -5.41 -13.66 6.50
N SER A 3 -4.12 -13.41 6.69
CA SER A 3 -3.21 -14.53 6.96
C SER A 3 -3.66 -15.24 8.25
N GLU A 4 -3.35 -16.51 8.43
CA GLU A 4 -3.65 -17.24 9.69
C GLU A 4 -3.04 -16.54 10.94
N ASP A 5 -2.08 -15.63 10.73
CA ASP A 5 -1.46 -14.79 11.76
C ASP A 5 -2.11 -13.40 11.92
N GLY A 6 -3.17 -13.07 11.16
CA GLY A 6 -3.78 -11.73 11.13
C GLY A 6 -2.89 -10.64 10.51
N LYS A 7 -1.92 -11.03 9.68
CA LYS A 7 -1.03 -10.09 8.98
C LYS A 7 -1.67 -9.66 7.67
N ASP A 8 -2.04 -8.39 7.60
CA ASP A 8 -2.47 -7.74 6.37
C ASP A 8 -1.27 -7.15 5.64
N LEU A 9 -1.34 -7.19 4.31
CA LEU A 9 -0.37 -6.51 3.44
C LEU A 9 -1.12 -5.53 2.55
N THR A 10 -0.70 -4.27 2.59
CA THR A 10 -1.15 -3.30 1.59
C THR A 10 -0.47 -3.58 0.25
N LEU A 11 -1.25 -3.96 -0.75
CA LEU A 11 -0.76 -4.24 -2.10
C LEU A 11 -0.47 -2.94 -2.87
N PHE A 12 -1.42 -2.02 -2.86
CA PHE A 12 -1.32 -0.71 -3.48
C PHE A 12 -2.36 0.26 -2.89
N ARG A 13 -2.22 1.54 -3.21
CA ARG A 13 -3.17 2.60 -2.85
C ARG A 13 -3.77 3.20 -4.12
N LEU A 14 -4.99 3.73 -3.99
CA LEU A 14 -5.71 4.39 -5.07
C LEU A 14 -5.82 5.88 -4.80
N ASN A 15 -5.51 6.70 -5.80
CA ASN A 15 -5.58 8.17 -5.73
C ASN A 15 -6.76 8.74 -6.55
N PRO A 16 -7.09 10.03 -6.39
CA PRO A 16 -8.11 10.68 -7.20
C PRO A 16 -7.85 10.50 -8.70
N GLY A 17 -8.88 10.05 -9.43
CA GLY A 17 -8.80 9.78 -10.86
C GLY A 17 -8.42 8.33 -11.22
N GLU A 18 -8.01 7.52 -10.25
CA GLU A 18 -7.68 6.12 -10.49
C GLU A 18 -8.89 5.19 -10.41
N ILE A 19 -8.80 4.05 -11.10
CA ILE A 19 -9.87 3.04 -11.17
C ILE A 19 -9.50 1.82 -10.34
N CYS A 20 -10.47 1.35 -9.55
CA CYS A 20 -10.38 0.11 -8.80
C CYS A 20 -10.96 -1.07 -9.59
N ILE A 21 -10.21 -1.63 -10.55
CA ILE A 21 -10.71 -2.75 -11.36
C ILE A 21 -10.96 -4.02 -10.53
N LEU A 22 -10.18 -4.24 -9.46
CA LEU A 22 -10.30 -5.41 -8.59
C LEU A 22 -11.57 -5.38 -7.71
N SER A 23 -12.24 -4.23 -7.58
CA SER A 23 -13.57 -4.17 -6.94
C SER A 23 -14.64 -4.93 -7.72
N ALA A 24 -14.42 -5.17 -9.01
CA ALA A 24 -15.28 -5.94 -9.90
C ALA A 24 -14.71 -7.33 -10.21
N SER A 25 -13.96 -7.94 -9.28
CA SER A 25 -13.35 -9.27 -9.46
C SER A 25 -14.35 -10.35 -9.89
N CYS A 26 -15.62 -10.23 -9.49
CA CYS A 26 -16.71 -11.15 -9.87
C CYS A 26 -16.98 -11.26 -11.38
N VAL A 27 -16.64 -10.23 -12.18
CA VAL A 27 -16.82 -10.23 -13.63
C VAL A 27 -15.52 -10.42 -14.40
N LEU A 28 -14.38 -10.50 -13.69
CA LEU A 28 -13.05 -10.72 -14.25
C LEU A 28 -12.68 -12.20 -14.12
N LYS A 29 -13.05 -13.01 -15.12
CA LYS A 29 -12.96 -14.49 -15.08
C LYS A 29 -11.59 -15.08 -14.69
N LEU A 30 -10.49 -14.36 -14.90
CA LEU A 30 -9.13 -14.83 -14.61
C LEU A 30 -8.64 -14.48 -13.20
N ILE A 31 -9.36 -13.64 -12.45
CA ILE A 31 -8.99 -13.23 -11.09
C ILE A 31 -9.62 -14.19 -10.09
N ARG A 32 -8.78 -14.92 -9.33
CA ARG A 32 -9.22 -15.94 -8.36
C ARG A 32 -8.86 -15.63 -6.91
N PHE A 33 -8.32 -14.45 -6.65
CA PHE A 33 -7.92 -14.04 -5.31
C PHE A 33 -8.86 -12.97 -4.76
N GLU A 34 -8.98 -12.94 -3.45
CA GLU A 34 -9.77 -11.93 -2.73
C GLU A 34 -8.86 -10.82 -2.21
N VAL A 35 -9.24 -9.57 -2.47
CA VAL A 35 -8.61 -8.37 -1.92
C VAL A 35 -9.59 -7.65 -1.02
N LEU A 36 -9.07 -7.02 0.04
CA LEU A 36 -9.81 -6.06 0.84
C LEU A 36 -9.52 -4.66 0.31
N ILE A 37 -10.56 -3.84 0.21
CA ILE A 37 -10.46 -2.43 -0.18
C ILE A 37 -11.07 -1.62 0.95
N GLU A 38 -10.29 -0.68 1.50
CA GLU A 38 -10.69 0.18 2.61
C GLU A 38 -10.42 1.65 2.26
N ALA A 39 -11.29 2.54 2.70
CA ALA A 39 -11.08 3.98 2.54
C ALA A 39 -10.14 4.50 3.64
N GLU A 40 -8.92 4.90 3.28
CA GLU A 40 -7.95 5.46 4.24
C GLU A 40 -8.35 6.86 4.74
N THR A 41 -9.13 7.60 3.96
CA THR A 41 -9.57 8.97 4.24
C THR A 41 -11.00 9.16 3.75
N GLU A 42 -11.65 10.27 4.16
CA GLU A 42 -12.95 10.64 3.61
C GLU A 42 -12.84 10.80 2.08
N CYS A 43 -13.62 10.00 1.34
CA CYS A 43 -13.52 9.93 -0.11
C CYS A 43 -14.89 9.93 -0.78
N ARG A 44 -14.94 10.41 -2.02
CA ARG A 44 -16.09 10.29 -2.91
C ARG A 44 -15.77 9.34 -4.05
N ILE A 45 -16.60 8.33 -4.25
CA ILE A 45 -16.40 7.29 -5.26
C ILE A 45 -17.55 7.26 -6.27
N LEU A 46 -17.25 6.92 -7.51
CA LEU A 46 -18.24 6.57 -8.52
C LEU A 46 -18.25 5.04 -8.67
N VAL A 47 -19.42 4.44 -8.51
CA VAL A 47 -19.58 2.99 -8.59
C VAL A 47 -20.33 2.63 -9.85
N ALA A 48 -19.70 1.85 -10.73
CA ALA A 48 -20.34 1.24 -11.87
C ALA A 48 -20.87 -0.15 -11.48
N ASN A 49 -22.06 -0.50 -11.97
CA ASN A 49 -22.60 -1.85 -11.77
C ASN A 49 -21.74 -2.88 -12.52
N ALA A 50 -21.34 -3.96 -11.84
CA ALA A 50 -20.45 -4.97 -12.40
C ALA A 50 -21.06 -5.68 -13.63
N ASN A 51 -22.37 -5.98 -13.61
CA ASN A 51 -23.05 -6.61 -14.75
C ASN A 51 -23.09 -5.67 -15.96
N PHE A 52 -23.41 -4.39 -15.74
CA PHE A 52 -23.38 -3.39 -16.81
C PHE A 52 -21.98 -3.28 -17.43
N PHE A 53 -20.92 -3.25 -16.59
CA PHE A 53 -19.55 -3.24 -17.06
C PHE A 53 -19.20 -4.50 -17.87
N SER A 54 -19.60 -5.68 -17.39
CA SER A 54 -19.38 -6.96 -18.08
C SER A 54 -20.06 -7.01 -19.45
N ASP A 55 -21.32 -6.57 -19.51
CA ASP A 55 -22.10 -6.50 -20.77
C ASP A 55 -21.51 -5.49 -21.74
N LEU A 56 -20.98 -4.38 -21.23
CA LEU A 56 -20.33 -3.35 -22.05
C LEU A 56 -18.99 -3.84 -22.59
N ALA A 57 -18.16 -4.46 -21.75
CA ALA A 57 -16.87 -5.03 -22.15
C ALA A 57 -17.06 -6.11 -23.23
N THR A 58 -18.05 -6.99 -23.07
CA THR A 58 -18.36 -8.05 -24.05
C THR A 58 -18.78 -7.49 -25.41
N ARG A 59 -19.38 -6.30 -25.45
CA ARG A 59 -19.86 -5.66 -26.70
C ARG A 59 -18.89 -4.61 -27.25
N ASN A 60 -17.83 -4.26 -26.52
CA ASN A 60 -16.91 -3.19 -26.89
C ASN A 60 -15.47 -3.57 -26.54
N VAL A 61 -14.71 -3.96 -27.57
CA VAL A 61 -13.29 -4.36 -27.46
C VAL A 61 -12.40 -3.29 -26.83
N TRP A 62 -12.74 -2.01 -26.95
CA TRP A 62 -11.96 -0.93 -26.33
C TRP A 62 -12.14 -0.93 -24.82
N VAL A 63 -13.35 -1.20 -24.33
CA VAL A 63 -13.64 -1.31 -22.90
C VAL A 63 -13.03 -2.58 -22.33
N GLU A 64 -13.10 -3.69 -23.06
CA GLU A 64 -12.43 -4.93 -22.67
C GLU A 64 -10.90 -4.75 -22.58
N ASN A 65 -10.27 -4.19 -23.62
CA ASN A 65 -8.84 -3.91 -23.62
C ASN A 65 -8.44 -2.94 -22.51
N PHE A 66 -9.24 -1.89 -22.29
CA PHE A 66 -9.04 -0.97 -21.17
C PHE A 66 -9.02 -1.71 -19.82
N SER A 67 -9.96 -2.64 -19.61
CA SER A 67 -10.01 -3.44 -18.39
C SER A 67 -8.74 -4.28 -18.19
N TYR A 68 -8.20 -4.89 -19.25
CA TYR A 68 -6.96 -5.65 -19.19
C TYR A 68 -5.75 -4.76 -18.91
N LYS A 69 -5.69 -3.56 -19.48
CA LYS A 69 -4.61 -2.60 -19.19
C LYS A 69 -4.59 -2.20 -17.71
N VAL A 70 -5.75 -1.81 -17.16
CA VAL A 70 -5.85 -1.47 -15.74
C VAL A 70 -5.52 -2.68 -14.85
N ALA A 71 -5.97 -3.89 -15.22
CA ALA A 71 -5.63 -5.10 -14.50
C ALA A 71 -4.12 -5.42 -14.54
N ALA A 72 -3.46 -5.20 -15.68
CA ALA A 72 -2.02 -5.40 -15.83
C ALA A 72 -1.21 -4.38 -15.00
N GLU A 73 -1.64 -3.11 -14.96
CA GLU A 73 -1.07 -2.09 -14.07
C GLU A 73 -1.15 -2.54 -12.60
N ARG A 74 -2.33 -3.00 -12.15
CA ARG A 74 -2.49 -3.52 -10.77
C ARG A 74 -1.66 -4.77 -10.50
N PHE A 75 -1.48 -5.65 -11.49
CA PHE A 75 -0.59 -6.78 -11.35
C PHE A 75 0.86 -6.34 -11.12
N SER A 76 1.31 -5.30 -11.83
CA SER A 76 2.64 -4.71 -11.62
C SER A 76 2.78 -4.18 -10.19
N ASP A 77 1.81 -3.40 -9.71
CA ASP A 77 1.81 -2.86 -8.33
C ASP A 77 1.93 -3.98 -7.29
N VAL A 78 1.17 -5.07 -7.48
CA VAL A 78 1.19 -6.25 -6.61
C VAL A 78 2.54 -6.96 -6.65
N MET A 79 3.13 -7.14 -7.83
CA MET A 79 4.45 -7.77 -7.96
C MET A 79 5.55 -6.95 -7.29
N GLU A 80 5.49 -5.62 -7.39
CA GLU A 80 6.42 -4.74 -6.68
C GLU A 80 6.27 -4.87 -5.17
N ALA A 81 5.04 -4.91 -4.64
CA ALA A 81 4.79 -5.12 -3.22
C ALA A 81 5.37 -6.46 -2.73
N ILE A 82 5.20 -7.53 -3.51
CA ILE A 82 5.78 -8.85 -3.22
C ILE A 82 7.31 -8.80 -3.22
N GLN A 83 7.92 -8.20 -4.26
CA GLN A 83 9.38 -8.08 -4.34
C GLN A 83 9.95 -7.30 -3.14
N ARG A 84 9.29 -6.21 -2.73
CA ARG A 84 9.69 -5.46 -1.52
C ARG A 84 9.73 -6.36 -0.29
N ILE A 85 8.79 -7.28 -0.13
CA ILE A 85 8.75 -8.19 1.04
C ILE A 85 9.86 -9.22 0.99
N PHE A 86 10.10 -9.84 -0.17
CA PHE A 86 11.08 -10.91 -0.31
C PHE A 86 12.52 -10.41 -0.25
N PHE A 87 12.79 -9.22 -0.78
CA PHE A 87 14.16 -8.72 -0.96
C PHE A 87 14.58 -7.62 0.01
N LEU A 88 13.63 -6.91 0.64
CA LEU A 88 13.97 -5.86 1.61
C LEU A 88 13.74 -6.34 3.05
N SER A 89 14.79 -6.19 3.86
CA SER A 89 14.70 -6.33 5.30
C SER A 89 13.73 -5.28 5.88
N VAL A 90 13.17 -5.57 7.06
CA VAL A 90 12.08 -4.76 7.65
C VAL A 90 12.51 -3.32 7.93
N ASP A 91 13.77 -3.12 8.32
CA ASP A 91 14.43 -1.81 8.43
C ASP A 91 14.40 -1.03 7.11
N LYS A 92 14.81 -1.63 6.00
CA LYS A 92 14.77 -0.97 4.68
C LYS A 92 13.34 -0.63 4.26
N ARG A 93 12.40 -1.56 4.44
CA ARG A 93 10.97 -1.32 4.15
C ARG A 93 10.40 -0.19 4.99
N LEU A 94 10.73 -0.14 6.28
CA LEU A 94 10.30 0.93 7.18
C LEU A 94 10.89 2.28 6.78
N ALA A 95 12.19 2.34 6.44
CA ALA A 95 12.83 3.57 6.00
C ALA A 95 12.19 4.10 4.70
N ASN A 96 11.98 3.23 3.71
CA ASN A 96 11.30 3.60 2.46
C ASN A 96 9.88 4.11 2.70
N PHE A 97 9.09 3.39 3.51
CA PHE A 97 7.73 3.81 3.88
C PHE A 97 7.69 5.21 4.49
N LEU A 98 8.58 5.49 5.46
CA LEU A 98 8.63 6.81 6.11
C LEU A 98 9.05 7.92 5.13
N LEU A 99 9.97 7.63 4.20
CA LEU A 99 10.41 8.58 3.16
C LEU A 99 9.30 8.88 2.15
N GLU A 100 8.56 7.87 1.73
CA GLU A 100 7.40 8.02 0.83
C GLU A 100 6.29 8.84 1.50
N GLU A 101 5.99 8.59 2.78
CA GLU A 101 4.94 9.32 3.50
C GLU A 101 5.26 10.80 3.70
N ILE A 102 6.53 11.15 3.99
CA ILE A 102 6.90 12.58 4.11
C ILE A 102 6.85 13.31 2.76
N GLU A 103 7.16 12.61 1.66
CA GLU A 103 7.10 13.18 0.31
C GLU A 103 5.66 13.37 -0.15
N ARG A 104 4.80 12.37 0.09
CA ARG A 104 3.37 12.42 -0.24
C ARG A 104 2.64 13.54 0.50
N ASN A 105 2.93 13.73 1.78
CA ASN A 105 2.21 14.66 2.64
C ASN A 105 2.92 16.02 2.82
N ASN A 106 4.09 16.20 2.19
CA ASN A 106 4.94 17.39 2.30
C ASN A 106 5.15 17.86 3.77
N THR A 107 5.44 16.91 4.66
CA THR A 107 5.61 17.11 6.11
C THR A 107 6.68 16.18 6.64
N ASN A 108 7.38 16.56 7.72
CA ASN A 108 8.36 15.69 8.39
C ASN A 108 7.74 14.86 9.52
N VAL A 109 6.42 14.90 9.69
CA VAL A 109 5.70 14.13 10.71
C VAL A 109 4.74 13.20 10.01
N VAL A 110 4.87 11.90 10.26
CA VAL A 110 3.99 10.86 9.74
C VAL A 110 3.02 10.45 10.86
N PRO A 111 1.73 10.86 10.79
CA PRO A 111 0.74 10.58 11.82
C PRO A 111 0.19 9.15 11.67
N VAL A 112 1.00 8.16 12.07
CA VAL A 112 0.70 6.73 11.86
C VAL A 112 0.99 5.93 13.12
N THR A 113 0.18 4.89 13.36
CA THR A 113 0.42 3.92 14.44
C THR A 113 1.37 2.81 14.01
N HIS A 114 2.06 2.17 14.95
CA HIS A 114 2.95 1.04 14.64
C HIS A 114 2.20 -0.13 13.98
N GLU A 115 0.92 -0.30 14.32
CA GLU A 115 0.04 -1.31 13.74
C GLU A 115 -0.19 -1.04 12.25
N GLN A 116 -0.55 0.19 11.90
CA GLN A 116 -0.73 0.59 10.51
C GLN A 116 0.57 0.42 9.71
N ILE A 117 1.72 0.84 10.26
CA ILE A 117 3.01 0.62 9.61
C ILE A 117 3.25 -0.87 9.36
N ALA A 118 2.98 -1.74 10.34
CA ALA A 118 3.17 -3.18 10.20
C ALA A 118 2.35 -3.74 9.04
N ARG A 119 1.10 -3.30 8.86
CA ARG A 119 0.26 -3.67 7.72
C ARG A 119 0.78 -3.12 6.39
N TYR A 120 1.26 -1.88 6.38
CA TYR A 120 1.79 -1.26 5.16
C TYR A 120 3.06 -1.95 4.68
N ILE A 121 3.98 -2.27 5.60
CA ILE A 121 5.25 -2.86 5.23
C ILE A 121 5.23 -4.38 5.23
N GLY A 122 4.12 -5.05 5.61
CA GLY A 122 4.03 -6.51 5.69
C GLY A 122 4.96 -7.10 6.76
N SER A 123 4.84 -6.61 8.00
CA SER A 123 5.60 -7.07 9.17
C SER A 123 4.69 -7.23 10.39
N ALA A 124 5.26 -7.54 11.55
CA ALA A 124 4.53 -7.56 12.82
C ALA A 124 4.76 -6.25 13.60
N ARG A 125 3.75 -5.82 14.36
CA ARG A 125 3.78 -4.59 15.18
C ARG A 125 5.00 -4.52 16.11
N GLU A 126 5.37 -5.65 16.71
CA GLU A 126 6.51 -5.77 17.63
C GLU A 126 7.84 -5.56 16.89
N VAL A 127 7.93 -6.08 15.67
CA VAL A 127 9.12 -5.91 14.81
C VAL A 127 9.26 -4.45 14.42
N VAL A 128 8.18 -3.80 13.98
CA VAL A 128 8.16 -2.36 13.68
C VAL A 128 8.58 -1.54 14.90
N SER A 129 8.02 -1.85 16.07
CA SER A 129 8.33 -1.12 17.31
C SER A 129 9.82 -1.23 17.66
N ARG A 130 10.42 -2.41 17.50
CA ARG A 130 11.85 -2.64 17.72
C ARG A 130 12.71 -1.87 16.71
N THR A 131 12.33 -1.88 15.43
CA THR A 131 13.06 -1.18 14.37
C THR A 131 12.98 0.35 14.55
N LEU A 132 11.81 0.90 14.86
CA LEU A 132 11.64 2.32 15.18
C LEU A 132 12.47 2.74 16.38
N LYS A 133 12.58 1.89 17.41
CA LYS A 133 13.47 2.14 18.54
C LYS A 133 14.94 2.20 18.11
N SER A 134 15.37 1.35 17.17
CA SER A 134 16.71 1.43 16.59
C SER A 134 16.93 2.75 15.84
N PHE A 135 15.97 3.16 15.00
CA PHE A 135 16.05 4.43 14.27
C PHE A 135 16.09 5.65 15.20
N TYR A 136 15.36 5.60 16.31
CA TYR A 136 15.40 6.62 17.36
C TYR A 136 16.78 6.69 18.03
N VAL A 137 17.35 5.54 18.42
CA VAL A 137 18.70 5.49 19.03
C VAL A 137 19.77 6.03 18.09
N LEU A 138 19.62 5.80 16.78
CA LEU A 138 20.52 6.32 15.76
C LEU A 138 20.29 7.81 15.43
N GLY A 139 19.25 8.43 15.99
CA GLY A 139 18.92 9.84 15.75
C GLY A 139 18.21 10.12 14.43
N ALA A 140 17.75 9.10 13.70
CA ALA A 140 17.05 9.27 12.43
C ALA A 140 15.62 9.80 12.62
N VAL A 141 14.95 9.40 13.71
CA VAL A 141 13.55 9.74 14.00
C VAL A 141 13.33 10.08 15.48
N GLU A 142 12.28 10.85 15.75
CA GLU A 142 11.69 11.08 17.06
C GLU A 142 10.32 10.38 17.12
N LEU A 143 10.05 9.68 18.22
CA LEU A 143 8.78 9.00 18.44
C LEU A 143 7.86 9.86 19.31
N SER A 144 6.62 10.05 18.87
CA SER A 144 5.60 10.79 19.61
C SER A 144 4.30 9.97 19.71
N ARG A 145 3.37 10.39 20.57
CA ARG A 145 2.09 9.71 20.66
C ARG A 145 1.30 9.94 19.38
N GLY A 146 1.12 8.87 18.60
CA GLY A 146 0.33 8.90 17.35
C GLY A 146 1.09 9.35 16.11
N GLY A 147 2.43 9.46 16.16
CA GLY A 147 3.20 9.79 14.97
C GLY A 147 4.72 9.70 15.13
N ILE A 148 5.40 9.66 13.99
CA ILE A 148 6.85 9.55 13.87
C ILE A 148 7.35 10.81 13.17
N LYS A 149 8.30 11.51 13.79
CA LYS A 149 8.94 12.69 13.21
C LYS A 149 10.31 12.32 12.66
N ILE A 150 10.57 12.65 11.41
CA ILE A 150 11.86 12.41 10.76
C ILE A 150 12.78 13.58 11.15
N VAL A 151 13.90 13.27 11.81
CA VAL A 151 14.88 14.27 12.29
C VAL A 151 16.05 14.39 11.32
N ASP A 152 16.51 13.27 10.76
CA ASP A 152 17.57 13.24 9.76
C ASP A 152 17.14 12.43 8.52
N LYS A 153 16.69 13.15 7.49
CA LYS A 153 16.28 12.56 6.20
C LYS A 153 17.45 11.85 5.50
N LYS A 154 18.69 12.36 5.60
CA LYS A 154 19.86 11.78 4.92
C LYS A 154 20.26 10.45 5.57
N LEU A 155 20.24 10.41 6.90
CA LEU A 155 20.48 9.18 7.64
C LEU A 155 19.38 8.14 7.35
N LEU A 156 18.12 8.55 7.33
CA LEU A 156 17.02 7.65 6.98
C LEU A 156 17.14 7.11 5.54
N GLN A 157 17.57 7.94 4.59
CA GLN A 157 17.86 7.53 3.20
C GLN A 157 19.01 6.52 3.09
N SER A 158 20.03 6.59 3.97
CA SER A 158 21.11 5.59 3.94
C SER A 158 20.64 4.22 4.44
N MET A 159 19.64 4.20 5.34
CA MET A 159 18.99 2.99 5.85
C MET A 159 18.00 2.36 4.88
N SER A 160 17.63 3.09 3.82
CA SER A 160 16.60 2.69 2.86
C SER A 160 17.18 1.92 1.65
N LYS A 161 18.52 1.93 1.50
CA LYS A 161 19.28 1.27 0.44
C LYS A 161 19.64 -0.17 0.79
#